data_AF-A0A6G1IDZ5-F1
#
_entry.id   AF-A0A6G1IDZ5-F1
#
_cell.length_a   1.000
_cell.length_b   1.000
_cell.length_c   1.000
_cell.angle_alpha   90.00
_cell.angle_beta   90.00
_cell.angle_gamma   90.00
#
_symmetry.space_group_name_H-M   'P 1'
#
loop_
_entity.id
_entity.type
_entity.pdbx_description
1 polymer ?
#
loop_
_entity_poly.entity_id
_entity_poly.type
_entity_poly.pdbx_seq_one_letter_code
_entity_poly.pdbx_strand_id
1 'polypeptide(L)'
;MHDTSHAATLVIPGYRSSTKAFSLALALQGGLFDLVDTETNTKVSVPSSDEEAEELVVKAGARNQWFDLKIDAREDFWAQILTPGHRYKICWQDDGKAPWAYRGEVHEDSPQRLSVRRLPRPIKFTVFEDADAPPQFSVSLAPTAEICHLSGEPRFGFKLQVVSHEEDVITVCLRKTPLKELHGLEEIAHVVDEEDEEVEWPYGIGCFDGKEPFPSDDMFEEFKPSVPYKRTFWLEKYDKGTSNGGELGVLDAGRSYKVDVSKTLLGAFSKWRRGSKEELLAGREKDKEERWNHNSGQIILEVSDPFTFKTI
;
A
#
# COMPACT_ATOMS: atom_id res chain seq x y z
N MET A 1 26.73 -24.07 -9.09
CA MET A 1 25.45 -24.78 -8.89
C MET A 1 25.36 -25.07 -7.39
N HIS A 2 24.38 -24.52 -6.67
CA HIS A 2 24.25 -24.79 -5.23
C HIS A 2 23.65 -26.19 -5.07
N ASP A 3 24.29 -27.05 -4.29
CA ASP A 3 23.80 -28.39 -3.98
C ASP A 3 22.52 -28.28 -3.12
N THR A 4 21.37 -28.49 -3.73
CA THR A 4 20.04 -28.45 -3.08
C THR A 4 19.53 -29.84 -2.70
N SER A 5 20.38 -30.87 -2.81
CA SER A 5 20.00 -32.26 -2.53
C SER A 5 19.78 -32.54 -1.04
N HIS A 6 20.24 -31.65 -0.16
CA HIS A 6 20.13 -31.76 1.28
C HIS A 6 19.44 -30.54 1.88
N ALA A 7 18.75 -30.75 3.01
CA ALA A 7 18.23 -29.66 3.82
C ALA A 7 19.36 -28.83 4.44
N ALA A 8 19.08 -27.55 4.68
CA ALA A 8 19.95 -26.65 5.41
C ALA A 8 19.15 -25.88 6.45
N THR A 9 19.72 -25.71 7.63
CA THR A 9 19.15 -24.87 8.69
C THR A 9 19.87 -23.53 8.71
N LEU A 10 19.10 -22.44 8.64
CA LEU A 10 19.61 -21.08 8.84
C LEU A 10 19.36 -20.67 10.29
N VAL A 11 20.38 -20.09 10.93
CA VAL A 11 20.26 -19.45 12.24
C VAL A 11 20.18 -17.96 12.02
N ILE A 12 19.03 -17.37 12.34
CA ILE A 12 18.70 -16.00 11.95
C ILE A 12 18.10 -15.24 13.14
N PRO A 13 18.82 -14.23 13.70
CA PRO A 13 18.24 -13.32 14.68
C PRO A 13 16.98 -12.64 14.15
N GLY A 14 15.91 -12.61 14.96
CA GLY A 14 14.62 -12.01 14.62
C GLY A 14 13.66 -12.90 13.83
N TYR A 15 14.07 -14.09 13.38
CA TYR A 15 13.12 -15.10 12.91
C TYR A 15 12.41 -15.75 14.10
N ARG A 16 11.10 -15.98 13.99
CA ARG A 16 10.31 -16.71 14.98
C ARG A 16 9.69 -17.95 14.35
N SER A 17 10.16 -19.12 14.76
CA SER A 17 9.72 -20.43 14.27
C SER A 17 8.24 -20.71 14.57
N SER A 18 7.75 -20.22 15.71
CA SER A 18 6.35 -20.37 16.15
C SER A 18 5.35 -19.67 15.22
N THR A 19 5.70 -18.49 14.72
CA THR A 19 4.83 -17.68 13.84
C THR A 19 5.25 -17.74 12.37
N LYS A 20 6.42 -18.32 12.07
CA LYS A 20 7.07 -18.29 10.75
C LYS A 20 7.19 -16.87 10.20
N ALA A 21 7.40 -15.89 11.08
CA ALA A 21 7.48 -14.49 10.75
C ALA A 21 8.84 -13.92 11.17
N PHE A 22 9.13 -12.72 10.66
CA PHE A 22 10.38 -12.05 10.90
C PHE A 22 10.13 -10.71 11.59
N SER A 23 10.73 -10.51 12.77
CA SER A 23 10.72 -9.23 13.48
C SER A 23 11.96 -8.44 13.11
N LEU A 24 11.74 -7.29 12.48
CA LEU A 24 12.83 -6.39 12.10
C LEU A 24 13.53 -5.78 13.32
N ALA A 25 12.78 -5.45 14.38
CA ALA A 25 13.34 -4.96 15.63
C ALA A 25 14.32 -5.98 16.22
N LEU A 26 13.89 -7.22 16.43
CA LEU A 26 14.76 -8.27 16.97
C LEU A 26 15.96 -8.59 16.08
N ALA A 27 15.81 -8.49 14.76
CA ALA A 27 16.94 -8.65 13.85
C ALA A 27 17.97 -7.53 13.98
N LEU A 28 17.54 -6.29 14.22
CA LEU A 28 18.46 -5.19 14.54
C LEU A 28 19.12 -5.40 15.91
N GLN A 29 18.35 -5.76 16.93
CA GLN A 29 18.85 -5.97 18.29
C GLN A 29 19.81 -7.17 18.39
N GLY A 30 19.56 -8.21 17.59
CA GLY A 30 20.40 -9.41 17.48
C GLY A 30 21.56 -9.29 16.48
N GLY A 31 21.79 -8.09 15.91
CA GLY A 31 22.95 -7.80 15.06
C GLY A 31 22.91 -8.46 13.69
N LEU A 32 21.72 -8.77 13.16
CA LEU A 32 21.57 -9.20 11.77
C LEU A 32 21.75 -8.02 10.80
N PHE A 33 21.22 -6.87 11.19
CA PHE A 33 21.19 -5.67 10.38
C PHE A 33 21.80 -4.48 11.15
N ASP A 34 22.42 -3.59 10.39
CA ASP A 34 22.79 -2.25 10.83
C ASP A 34 21.68 -1.26 10.43
N LEU A 35 21.27 -0.42 11.38
CA LEU A 35 20.50 0.79 11.13
C LEU A 35 21.45 1.98 11.03
N VAL A 36 21.38 2.73 9.93
CA VAL A 36 22.27 3.86 9.67
C VAL A 36 21.43 5.08 9.35
N ASP A 37 21.67 6.15 10.11
CA ASP A 37 21.19 7.48 9.77
C ASP A 37 21.97 7.97 8.54
N THR A 38 21.26 8.25 7.46
CA THR A 38 21.87 8.60 6.17
C THR A 38 22.27 10.07 6.07
N GLU A 39 21.76 10.93 6.95
CA GLU A 39 22.09 12.35 6.98
C GLU A 39 23.42 12.56 7.69
N THR A 40 23.58 11.91 8.85
CA THR A 40 24.82 11.96 9.63
C THR A 40 25.83 10.89 9.19
N ASN A 41 25.39 9.91 8.39
CA ASN A 41 26.15 8.71 8.01
C ASN A 41 26.70 7.96 9.23
N THR A 42 25.93 7.94 10.33
CA THR A 42 26.30 7.26 11.57
C THR A 42 25.43 6.04 11.82
N LYS A 43 26.03 4.99 12.39
CA LYS A 43 25.29 3.81 12.83
C LYS A 43 24.47 4.20 14.07
N VAL A 44 23.16 3.94 14.02
CA VAL A 44 22.26 4.13 15.16
C VAL A 44 22.56 3.07 16.21
N SER A 45 22.66 3.49 17.47
CA SER A 45 22.85 2.57 18.59
C SER A 45 21.53 1.85 18.88
N VAL A 46 21.44 0.58 18.50
CA VAL A 46 20.28 -0.27 18.78
C VAL A 46 20.52 -1.03 20.10
N PRO A 47 19.57 -1.03 21.06
CA PRO A 47 19.71 -1.81 22.29
C PRO A 47 19.77 -3.31 21.97
N SER A 48 20.63 -4.07 22.65
CA SER A 48 20.68 -5.52 22.47
C SER A 48 19.45 -6.20 23.08
N SER A 49 19.09 -7.36 22.52
CA SER A 49 18.07 -8.25 23.07
C SER A 49 18.73 -9.54 23.55
N ASP A 50 18.20 -10.12 24.62
CA ASP A 50 18.60 -11.45 25.11
C ASP A 50 17.89 -12.58 24.35
N GLU A 51 17.00 -12.27 23.39
CA GLU A 51 16.36 -13.29 22.55
C GLU A 51 17.40 -14.02 21.68
N GLU A 52 17.42 -15.35 21.81
CA GLU A 52 18.30 -16.20 21.01
C GLU A 52 17.86 -16.24 19.54
N ALA A 53 18.82 -16.40 18.64
CA ALA A 53 18.53 -16.58 17.22
C ALA A 53 17.84 -17.93 16.98
N GLU A 54 16.69 -17.90 16.33
CA GLU A 54 15.96 -19.13 16.02
C GLU A 54 16.38 -19.74 14.68
N GLU A 55 15.98 -21.00 14.49
CA GLU A 55 16.34 -21.84 13.36
C GLU A 55 15.24 -21.92 12.31
N LEU A 56 15.60 -21.66 11.06
CA LEU A 56 14.75 -21.86 9.88
C LEU A 56 15.27 -23.05 9.06
N VAL A 57 14.50 -24.13 9.03
CA VAL A 57 14.80 -25.32 8.21
C VAL A 57 14.36 -25.09 6.76
N VAL A 58 15.31 -25.07 5.84
CA VAL A 58 15.10 -25.06 4.39
C VAL A 58 15.26 -26.48 3.87
N LYS A 59 14.14 -27.11 3.52
CA LYS A 59 14.11 -28.48 3.00
C LYS A 59 14.84 -28.60 1.66
N ALA A 60 15.37 -29.79 1.38
CA ALA A 60 15.94 -30.11 0.08
C ALA A 60 14.94 -29.82 -1.05
N GLY A 61 15.40 -29.18 -2.13
CA GLY A 61 14.55 -28.77 -3.25
C GLY A 61 13.47 -27.72 -2.94
N ALA A 62 13.51 -27.07 -1.78
CA ALA A 62 12.54 -26.02 -1.45
C ALA A 62 12.57 -24.87 -2.46
N ARG A 63 11.38 -24.34 -2.78
CA ARG A 63 11.24 -23.07 -3.51
C ARG A 63 11.71 -21.91 -2.63
N ASN A 64 11.97 -20.77 -3.26
CA ASN A 64 12.31 -19.53 -2.55
C ASN A 64 11.25 -19.20 -1.48
N GLN A 65 11.71 -18.92 -0.27
CA GLN A 65 10.88 -18.42 0.81
C GLN A 65 11.09 -16.91 0.94
N TRP A 66 10.01 -16.18 1.12
CA TRP A 66 10.02 -14.73 1.28
C TRP A 66 9.39 -14.39 2.62
N PHE A 67 9.99 -13.44 3.32
CA PHE A 67 9.52 -12.95 4.60
C PHE A 67 9.35 -11.44 4.50
N ASP A 68 8.18 -10.94 4.92
CA ASP A 68 7.94 -9.51 5.00
C ASP A 68 8.68 -8.92 6.19
N LEU A 69 9.44 -7.86 5.93
CA LEU A 69 10.02 -7.03 6.98
C LEU A 69 9.06 -5.87 7.23
N LYS A 70 8.30 -5.97 8.32
CA LYS A 70 7.35 -4.93 8.71
C LYS A 70 8.01 -3.99 9.71
N ILE A 71 7.88 -2.68 9.47
CA ILE A 71 8.12 -1.65 10.48
C ILE A 71 6.75 -1.35 11.07
N ASP A 72 6.52 -1.76 12.31
CA ASP A 72 5.31 -1.35 13.04
C ASP A 72 5.60 -0.03 13.74
N ALA A 73 5.14 1.08 13.16
CA ALA A 73 5.33 2.41 13.71
C ALA A 73 4.75 2.60 15.13
N ARG A 74 3.92 1.67 15.61
CA ARG A 74 3.33 1.69 16.96
C ARG A 74 4.22 1.02 18.00
N GLU A 75 5.28 0.33 17.61
CA GLU A 75 6.24 -0.23 18.57
C GLU A 75 7.11 0.89 19.17
N ASP A 76 7.09 1.00 20.49
CA ASP A 76 7.90 1.96 21.27
C ASP A 76 9.40 1.89 20.91
N PHE A 77 9.86 0.72 20.45
CA PHE A 77 11.22 0.51 19.97
C PHE A 77 11.66 1.54 18.93
N TRP A 78 10.81 1.85 17.94
CA TRP A 78 11.16 2.77 16.87
C TRP A 78 11.21 4.21 17.35
N ALA A 79 10.28 4.62 18.21
CA ALA A 79 10.26 5.96 18.80
C ALA A 79 11.49 6.24 19.69
N GLN A 80 12.15 5.20 20.21
CA GLN A 80 13.35 5.33 21.03
C GLN A 80 14.65 5.49 20.22
N ILE A 81 14.69 4.99 18.99
CA ILE A 81 15.94 4.93 18.19
C ILE A 81 15.90 5.79 16.93
N LEU A 82 14.71 6.21 16.50
CA LEU A 82 14.51 7.03 15.32
C LEU A 82 14.20 8.48 15.72
N THR A 83 14.78 9.39 14.96
CA THR A 83 14.56 10.83 15.09
C THR A 83 13.63 11.28 13.96
N PRO A 84 12.53 12.00 14.28
CA PRO A 84 11.71 12.65 13.27
C PRO A 84 12.53 13.58 12.37
N GLY A 85 12.14 13.67 11.09
CA GLY A 85 12.84 14.43 10.06
C GLY A 85 14.01 13.70 9.38
N HIS A 86 14.56 12.66 10.01
CA HIS A 86 15.74 11.97 9.52
C HIS A 86 15.42 10.87 8.49
N ARG A 87 16.43 10.53 7.68
CA ARG A 87 16.39 9.44 6.70
C ARG A 87 17.30 8.30 7.13
N TYR A 88 16.79 7.08 7.05
CA TYR A 88 17.50 5.89 7.50
C TYR A 88 17.67 4.86 6.39
N LYS A 89 18.71 4.04 6.53
CA LYS A 89 18.88 2.80 5.77
C LYS A 89 19.14 1.62 6.70
N ILE A 90 18.61 0.47 6.34
CA ILE A 90 18.88 -0.81 6.97
C ILE A 90 19.71 -1.64 5.99
N CYS A 91 20.87 -2.12 6.44
CA CYS A 91 21.75 -2.97 5.65
C CYS A 91 22.21 -4.18 6.46
N TRP A 92 22.68 -5.22 5.77
CA TRP A 92 23.32 -6.36 6.42
C TRP A 92 24.50 -5.89 7.27
N GLN A 93 24.58 -6.36 8.51
CA GLN A 93 25.75 -6.13 9.35
C GLN A 93 26.93 -6.94 8.80
N ASP A 94 28.11 -6.32 8.67
CA ASP A 94 29.30 -6.95 8.09
C ASP A 94 30.29 -7.41 9.17
N ASP A 95 29.83 -8.26 10.09
CA ASP A 95 30.65 -8.82 11.17
C ASP A 95 30.91 -10.33 11.05
N GLY A 96 30.33 -10.95 10.01
CA GLY A 96 30.42 -12.40 9.77
C GLY A 96 29.75 -13.28 10.83
N LYS A 97 29.02 -12.72 11.80
CA LYS A 97 28.39 -13.48 12.90
C LYS A 97 27.03 -14.02 12.53
N ALA A 98 26.19 -13.22 11.86
CA ALA A 98 24.84 -13.60 11.47
C ALA A 98 24.41 -12.95 10.13
N PRO A 99 23.54 -13.58 9.31
CA PRO A 99 23.05 -14.94 9.50
C PRO A 99 24.14 -15.95 9.11
N TRP A 100 24.02 -17.16 9.65
CA TRP A 100 24.84 -18.30 9.26
C TRP A 100 23.94 -19.54 9.09
N ALA A 101 24.46 -20.57 8.45
CA ALA A 101 23.69 -21.77 8.15
C ALA A 101 24.55 -23.03 8.36
N TYR A 102 23.89 -24.18 8.47
CA TYR A 102 24.54 -25.49 8.51
C TYR A 102 23.70 -26.54 7.76
N ARG A 103 24.31 -27.68 7.43
CA ARG A 103 23.64 -28.77 6.71
C ARG A 103 22.86 -29.65 7.69
N GLY A 104 21.63 -30.03 7.35
CA GLY A 104 20.77 -30.88 8.19
C GLY A 104 19.55 -30.15 8.73
N GLU A 105 18.73 -30.86 9.51
CA GLU A 105 17.49 -30.35 10.14
C GLU A 105 17.59 -30.29 11.67
N VAL A 106 18.66 -30.83 12.26
CA VAL A 106 18.85 -30.95 13.72
C VAL A 106 20.15 -30.23 14.09
N HIS A 107 20.09 -29.41 15.15
CA HIS A 107 21.26 -28.74 15.70
C HIS A 107 22.29 -29.77 16.16
N GLU A 108 23.47 -29.76 15.56
CA GLU A 108 24.63 -30.53 16.00
C GLU A 108 25.50 -29.64 16.89
N ASP A 109 26.16 -30.18 17.91
CA ASP A 109 26.99 -29.40 18.86
C ASP A 109 28.17 -28.66 18.20
N SER A 110 28.50 -28.96 16.93
CA SER A 110 29.54 -28.27 16.15
C SER A 110 29.24 -28.36 14.65
N PRO A 111 28.22 -27.65 14.15
CA PRO A 111 27.80 -27.78 12.77
C PRO A 111 28.82 -27.13 11.83
N GLN A 112 29.06 -27.75 10.68
CA GLN A 112 29.84 -27.12 9.62
C GLN A 112 29.11 -25.88 9.09
N ARG A 113 29.68 -24.69 9.32
CA ARG A 113 29.12 -23.43 8.84
C ARG A 113 29.14 -23.37 7.31
N LEU A 114 27.97 -23.09 6.74
CA LEU A 114 27.76 -22.78 5.35
C LEU A 114 27.79 -21.26 5.13
N SER A 115 28.34 -20.84 4.00
CA SER A 115 28.31 -19.44 3.61
C SER A 115 26.90 -19.01 3.23
N VAL A 116 26.38 -17.97 3.88
CA VAL A 116 25.10 -17.34 3.50
C VAL A 116 25.38 -16.15 2.58
N ARG A 117 24.86 -16.20 1.36
CA ARG A 117 24.99 -15.09 0.41
C ARG A 117 24.02 -13.97 0.78
N ARG A 118 24.55 -12.77 1.04
CA ARG A 118 23.78 -11.56 1.32
C ARG A 118 23.70 -10.69 0.07
N LEU A 119 22.50 -10.24 -0.28
CA LEU A 119 22.31 -9.31 -1.38
C LEU A 119 22.40 -7.87 -0.84
N PRO A 120 23.25 -7.00 -1.41
CA PRO A 120 23.46 -5.63 -0.91
C PRO A 120 22.33 -4.70 -1.36
N ARG A 121 21.11 -4.96 -0.86
CA ARG A 121 19.92 -4.15 -1.15
C ARG A 121 19.46 -3.50 0.15
N PRO A 122 19.99 -2.30 0.48
CA PRO A 122 19.57 -1.62 1.70
C PRO A 122 18.12 -1.17 1.58
N ILE A 123 17.37 -1.34 2.66
CA ILE A 123 16.01 -0.79 2.79
C ILE A 123 16.18 0.66 3.21
N LYS A 124 15.53 1.60 2.52
CA LYS A 124 15.59 3.03 2.83
C LYS A 124 14.22 3.52 3.23
N PHE A 125 14.15 4.33 4.28
CA PHE A 125 12.91 4.95 4.73
C PHE A 125 13.18 6.32 5.36
N THR A 126 12.13 7.12 5.46
CA THR A 126 12.17 8.46 6.06
C THR A 126 11.23 8.45 7.26
N VAL A 127 11.66 9.09 8.35
CA VAL A 127 10.81 9.38 9.50
C VAL A 127 10.45 10.84 9.37
N PHE A 128 9.16 11.14 9.22
CA PHE A 128 8.72 12.51 9.02
C PHE A 128 8.60 13.23 10.36
N GLU A 129 8.83 14.54 10.38
CA GLU A 129 8.31 15.39 11.46
C GLU A 129 6.79 15.46 11.34
N ASP A 130 6.06 15.61 12.45
CA ASP A 130 4.60 15.65 12.44
C ASP A 130 4.06 16.75 11.49
N ALA A 131 4.73 17.90 11.44
CA ALA A 131 4.36 19.00 10.55
C ALA A 131 4.52 18.68 9.05
N ASP A 132 5.49 17.82 8.70
CA ASP A 132 5.87 17.46 7.34
C ASP A 132 5.44 16.03 6.95
N ALA A 133 4.76 15.33 7.85
CA ALA A 133 4.26 13.98 7.62
C ALA A 133 3.32 13.97 6.39
N PRO A 134 3.44 13.00 5.49
CA PRO A 134 2.44 12.76 4.47
C PRO A 134 1.07 12.50 5.11
N PRO A 135 -0.02 13.06 4.59
CA PRO A 135 -1.35 12.74 5.06
C PRO A 135 -1.63 11.25 4.96
N GLN A 136 -2.31 10.71 5.97
CA GLN A 136 -2.71 9.32 6.02
C GLN A 136 -4.22 9.18 5.81
N PHE A 137 -4.58 8.28 4.90
CA PHE A 137 -5.96 7.95 4.57
C PHE A 137 -6.19 6.45 4.61
N SER A 138 -7.37 6.03 5.08
CA SER A 138 -7.89 4.71 4.74
C SER A 138 -8.83 4.80 3.55
N VAL A 139 -8.61 3.95 2.55
CA VAL A 139 -9.45 3.80 1.37
C VAL A 139 -10.07 2.40 1.40
N SER A 140 -11.39 2.35 1.48
CA SER A 140 -12.14 1.10 1.54
C SER A 140 -13.12 1.01 0.39
N LEU A 141 -13.14 -0.15 -0.26
CA LEU A 141 -14.11 -0.49 -1.29
C LEU A 141 -14.84 -1.75 -0.86
N ALA A 142 -16.16 -1.70 -0.85
CA ALA A 142 -17.01 -2.82 -0.45
C ALA A 142 -18.24 -2.92 -1.35
N PRO A 143 -18.81 -4.11 -1.57
CA PRO A 143 -19.99 -4.22 -2.39
C PRO A 143 -21.24 -3.75 -1.64
N THR A 144 -22.29 -3.41 -2.38
CA THR A 144 -23.57 -3.06 -1.77
C THR A 144 -24.29 -4.27 -1.18
N ALA A 145 -24.05 -5.46 -1.74
CA ALA A 145 -24.52 -6.77 -1.33
C ALA A 145 -23.50 -7.86 -1.72
N GLU A 146 -23.64 -9.09 -1.26
CA GLU A 146 -22.75 -10.20 -1.68
C GLU A 146 -23.12 -10.78 -3.05
N ILE A 147 -24.36 -10.52 -3.49
CA ILE A 147 -24.94 -11.04 -4.73
C ILE A 147 -25.32 -9.87 -5.64
N CYS A 148 -24.78 -9.88 -6.85
CA CYS A 148 -25.11 -8.98 -7.94
C CYS A 148 -26.18 -9.63 -8.82
N HIS A 149 -27.37 -9.04 -8.87
CA HIS A 149 -28.43 -9.50 -9.75
C HIS A 149 -28.26 -8.81 -11.13
N LEU A 150 -28.02 -9.59 -12.19
CA LEU A 150 -27.85 -9.06 -13.54
C LEU A 150 -29.16 -8.46 -14.12
N SER A 151 -30.28 -8.72 -13.45
CA SER A 151 -31.54 -8.00 -13.64
C SER A 151 -31.43 -6.49 -13.32
N GLY A 152 -30.41 -6.07 -12.56
CA GLY A 152 -30.25 -4.73 -12.00
C GLY A 152 -31.00 -4.49 -10.70
N GLU A 153 -31.79 -5.47 -10.23
CA GLU A 153 -32.58 -5.36 -9.00
C GLU A 153 -32.43 -6.60 -8.10
N PRO A 154 -32.08 -6.42 -6.81
CA PRO A 154 -31.73 -5.17 -6.15
C PRO A 154 -30.46 -4.52 -6.72
N ARG A 155 -30.40 -3.18 -6.68
CA ARG A 155 -29.24 -2.43 -7.18
C ARG A 155 -27.94 -2.92 -6.55
N PHE A 156 -26.98 -3.21 -7.42
CA PHE A 156 -25.63 -3.61 -7.03
C PHE A 156 -24.62 -2.51 -7.37
N GLY A 157 -23.63 -2.31 -6.51
CA GLY A 157 -22.63 -1.27 -6.67
C GLY A 157 -21.44 -1.44 -5.74
N PHE A 158 -20.43 -0.62 -5.95
CA PHE A 158 -19.25 -0.54 -5.09
C PHE A 158 -19.31 0.73 -4.23
N LYS A 159 -19.33 0.54 -2.91
CA LYS A 159 -19.26 1.60 -1.90
C LYS A 159 -17.80 1.93 -1.65
N LEU A 160 -17.39 3.13 -2.05
CA LEU A 160 -16.14 3.73 -1.67
C LEU A 160 -16.33 4.51 -0.36
N GLN A 161 -15.46 4.27 0.60
CA GLN A 161 -15.32 5.12 1.77
C GLN A 161 -13.85 5.49 1.97
N VAL A 162 -13.60 6.78 2.14
CA VAL A 162 -12.28 7.36 2.39
C VAL A 162 -12.31 8.11 3.72
N VAL A 163 -11.36 7.83 4.60
CA VAL A 163 -11.26 8.46 5.92
C VAL A 163 -9.88 9.09 6.05
N SER A 164 -9.85 10.38 6.40
CA SER A 164 -8.60 11.06 6.80
C SER A 164 -8.30 10.75 8.25
N HIS A 165 -7.05 10.42 8.55
CA HIS A 165 -6.53 10.24 9.91
C HIS A 165 -5.79 11.47 10.43
N GLU A 166 -5.79 12.54 9.66
CA GLU A 166 -5.18 13.81 10.04
C GLU A 166 -6.03 14.54 11.08
N GLU A 167 -5.38 15.33 11.93
CA GLU A 167 -6.05 16.25 12.87
C GLU A 167 -6.60 17.50 12.18
N ASP A 168 -6.05 17.84 11.01
CA ASP A 168 -6.43 18.99 10.20
C ASP A 168 -7.17 18.59 8.92
N VAL A 169 -7.87 19.56 8.32
CA VAL A 169 -8.54 19.38 7.03
C VAL A 169 -7.49 19.25 5.92
N ILE A 170 -7.68 18.25 5.05
CA ILE A 170 -6.90 18.07 3.82
C ILE A 170 -7.79 18.37 2.63
N THR A 171 -7.36 19.29 1.78
CA THR A 171 -8.04 19.55 0.51
C THR A 171 -7.31 18.80 -0.61
N VAL A 172 -8.05 18.02 -1.40
CA VAL A 172 -7.53 17.27 -2.54
C VAL A 172 -8.17 17.79 -3.83
N CYS A 173 -7.34 18.02 -4.85
CA CYS A 173 -7.79 18.33 -6.20
C CYS A 173 -8.13 17.01 -6.93
N LEU A 174 -9.41 16.80 -7.18
CA LEU A 174 -9.96 15.60 -7.82
C LEU A 174 -10.21 15.79 -9.33
N ARG A 175 -9.74 16.89 -9.92
CA ARG A 175 -9.76 17.10 -11.38
C ARG A 175 -9.00 15.96 -12.06
N LYS A 176 -9.53 15.45 -13.18
CA LYS A 176 -8.94 14.32 -13.93
C LYS A 176 -8.71 13.08 -13.05
N THR A 177 -9.60 12.88 -12.10
CA THR A 177 -9.63 11.67 -11.29
C THR A 177 -11.00 11.03 -11.44
N PRO A 178 -11.10 9.70 -11.22
CA PRO A 178 -12.37 9.00 -11.34
C PRO A 178 -13.40 9.43 -10.27
N LEU A 179 -13.01 10.26 -9.31
CA LEU A 179 -13.91 10.84 -8.31
C LEU A 179 -14.61 12.13 -8.79
N LYS A 180 -14.27 12.70 -9.94
CA LYS A 180 -15.04 13.81 -10.54
C LYS A 180 -15.29 13.59 -12.03
N GLU A 181 -14.34 12.97 -12.71
CA GLU A 181 -14.32 12.75 -14.14
C GLU A 181 -14.14 11.25 -14.40
N LEU A 182 -15.10 10.44 -13.95
CA LEU A 182 -15.08 8.99 -14.16
C LEU A 182 -15.27 8.66 -15.64
N HIS A 183 -14.34 7.87 -16.18
CA HIS A 183 -14.42 7.40 -17.56
C HIS A 183 -14.83 5.93 -17.67
N GLY A 184 -14.61 5.12 -16.63
CA GLY A 184 -15.04 3.73 -16.57
C GLY A 184 -14.88 3.14 -15.17
N LEU A 185 -15.60 2.05 -14.87
CA LEU A 185 -15.57 1.45 -13.53
C LEU A 185 -14.20 0.85 -13.18
N GLU A 186 -13.40 0.47 -14.19
CA GLU A 186 -11.99 0.06 -14.05
C GLU A 186 -11.13 1.12 -13.33
N GLU A 187 -11.46 2.40 -13.48
CA GLU A 187 -10.73 3.47 -12.81
C GLU A 187 -11.04 3.51 -11.30
N ILE A 188 -12.07 2.81 -10.82
CA ILE A 188 -12.41 2.68 -9.41
C ILE A 188 -12.02 1.31 -8.87
N ALA A 189 -12.36 0.26 -9.60
CA ALA A 189 -12.28 -1.12 -9.16
C ALA A 189 -11.56 -1.98 -10.20
N HIS A 190 -10.49 -2.65 -9.80
CA HIS A 190 -9.88 -3.71 -10.59
C HIS A 190 -10.63 -5.01 -10.29
N VAL A 191 -11.26 -5.60 -11.31
CA VAL A 191 -12.14 -6.76 -11.14
C VAL A 191 -11.66 -7.90 -12.02
N VAL A 192 -11.47 -9.06 -11.42
CA VAL A 192 -11.10 -10.30 -12.12
C VAL A 192 -12.12 -11.39 -11.83
N ASP A 193 -12.25 -12.34 -12.75
CA ASP A 193 -13.10 -13.51 -12.59
C ASP A 193 -12.37 -14.69 -11.90
N GLU A 194 -12.98 -15.87 -11.90
CA GLU A 194 -12.43 -17.08 -11.28
C GLU A 194 -11.17 -17.62 -11.97
N GLU A 195 -10.90 -17.19 -13.20
CA GLU A 195 -9.73 -17.56 -14.01
C GLU A 195 -8.63 -16.49 -13.95
N ASP A 196 -8.78 -15.48 -13.07
CA ASP A 196 -7.95 -14.28 -12.97
C ASP A 196 -7.94 -13.42 -14.26
N GLU A 197 -8.98 -13.55 -15.11
CA GLU A 197 -9.16 -12.68 -16.28
C GLU A 197 -9.84 -11.37 -15.88
N GLU A 198 -9.29 -10.24 -16.35
CA GLU A 198 -9.79 -8.90 -16.03
C GLU A 198 -11.12 -8.62 -16.77
N VAL A 199 -12.10 -8.09 -16.04
CA VAL A 199 -13.38 -7.69 -16.62
C VAL A 199 -13.20 -6.40 -17.41
N GLU A 200 -13.46 -6.44 -18.72
CA GLU A 200 -13.47 -5.27 -19.58
C GLU A 200 -14.74 -4.44 -19.36
N TRP A 201 -14.59 -3.32 -18.64
CA TRP A 201 -15.72 -2.43 -18.36
C TRP A 201 -16.04 -1.54 -19.56
N PRO A 202 -17.32 -1.14 -19.74
CA PRO A 202 -17.66 -0.09 -20.68
C PRO A 202 -16.90 1.20 -20.34
N TYR A 203 -16.32 1.85 -21.36
CA TYR A 203 -15.54 3.08 -21.19
C TYR A 203 -16.16 4.24 -21.97
N GLY A 204 -16.20 5.41 -21.34
CA GLY A 204 -16.61 6.68 -21.92
C GLY A 204 -15.39 7.50 -22.34
N ILE A 205 -15.30 7.84 -23.63
CA ILE A 205 -14.25 8.72 -24.16
C ILE A 205 -14.79 10.14 -24.24
N GLY A 206 -14.19 11.06 -23.48
CA GLY A 206 -14.40 12.50 -23.61
C GLY A 206 -13.21 13.15 -24.33
N CYS A 207 -13.47 13.98 -25.33
CA CYS A 207 -12.45 14.85 -25.93
C CYS A 207 -12.53 16.24 -25.31
N PHE A 208 -11.41 16.77 -24.82
CA PHE A 208 -11.24 18.19 -24.53
C PHE A 208 -10.13 18.76 -25.42
N ASP A 209 -10.46 19.77 -26.22
CA ASP A 209 -9.49 20.53 -27.00
C ASP A 209 -9.32 21.93 -26.38
N GLY A 210 -8.12 22.21 -25.87
CA GLY A 210 -7.75 23.55 -25.40
C GLY A 210 -6.76 23.58 -24.24
N LYS A 211 -6.22 24.77 -23.96
CA LYS A 211 -5.51 25.00 -22.70
C LYS A 211 -6.54 24.99 -21.58
N GLU A 212 -6.41 24.00 -20.71
CA GLU A 212 -7.28 23.83 -19.58
C GLU A 212 -7.13 24.98 -18.57
N PRO A 213 -8.22 25.66 -18.16
CA PRO A 213 -8.17 26.67 -17.11
C PRO A 213 -7.86 26.02 -15.75
N PHE A 214 -7.55 26.83 -14.73
CA PHE A 214 -7.47 26.32 -13.36
C PHE A 214 -8.79 25.60 -12.99
N PRO A 215 -8.75 24.46 -12.26
CA PRO A 215 -9.97 23.73 -11.91
C PRO A 215 -10.93 24.62 -11.13
N SER A 216 -12.23 24.47 -11.38
CA SER A 216 -13.27 25.09 -10.59
C SER A 216 -13.29 24.54 -9.16
N ASP A 217 -13.84 25.30 -8.21
CA ASP A 217 -13.78 24.98 -6.78
C ASP A 217 -14.49 23.65 -6.43
N ASP A 218 -15.44 23.19 -7.25
CA ASP A 218 -16.13 21.90 -7.11
C ASP A 218 -15.26 20.69 -7.48
N MET A 219 -14.13 20.90 -8.16
CA MET A 219 -13.10 19.89 -8.43
C MET A 219 -12.21 19.64 -7.21
N PHE A 220 -12.41 20.36 -6.11
CA PHE A 220 -11.68 20.17 -4.87
C PHE A 220 -12.61 19.61 -3.79
N GLU A 221 -12.09 18.65 -3.03
CA GLU A 221 -12.80 17.99 -1.94
C GLU A 221 -12.05 18.16 -0.63
N GLU A 222 -12.79 18.43 0.46
CA GLU A 222 -12.23 18.52 1.81
C GLU A 222 -12.43 17.19 2.53
N PHE A 223 -11.32 16.60 2.96
CA PHE A 223 -11.33 15.45 3.83
C PHE A 223 -11.10 15.94 5.26
N LYS A 224 -12.19 15.94 6.03
CA LYS A 224 -12.19 16.42 7.41
C LYS A 224 -11.84 15.28 8.37
N PRO A 225 -11.17 15.57 9.49
CA PRO A 225 -10.85 14.60 10.52
C PRO A 225 -12.10 13.81 10.92
N SER A 226 -12.01 12.48 10.93
CA SER A 226 -13.11 11.57 11.36
C SER A 226 -14.42 11.67 10.56
N VAL A 227 -14.47 12.40 9.45
CA VAL A 227 -15.66 12.47 8.58
C VAL A 227 -15.41 11.62 7.32
N PRO A 228 -16.08 10.47 7.17
CA PRO A 228 -15.88 9.61 6.01
C PRO A 228 -16.45 10.26 4.74
N TYR A 229 -15.61 10.45 3.73
CA TYR A 229 -16.06 10.69 2.36
C TYR A 229 -16.63 9.40 1.80
N LYS A 230 -17.86 9.45 1.29
CA LYS A 230 -18.59 8.26 0.81
C LYS A 230 -19.11 8.48 -0.59
N ARG A 231 -18.93 7.47 -1.45
CA ARG A 231 -19.53 7.42 -2.79
C ARG A 231 -19.94 6.00 -3.10
N THR A 232 -21.01 5.83 -3.88
CA THR A 232 -21.40 4.52 -4.40
C THR A 232 -21.40 4.57 -5.91
N PHE A 233 -20.71 3.63 -6.53
CA PHE A 233 -20.64 3.43 -7.97
C PHE A 233 -21.58 2.28 -8.30
N TRP A 234 -22.77 2.61 -8.81
CA TRP A 234 -23.77 1.62 -9.16
C TRP A 234 -23.42 0.98 -10.50
N LEU A 235 -23.57 -0.35 -10.59
CA LEU A 235 -23.49 -1.03 -11.87
C LEU A 235 -24.85 -0.89 -12.55
N GLU A 236 -24.87 -0.42 -13.79
CA GLU A 236 -26.09 -0.09 -14.50
C GLU A 236 -26.24 -0.97 -15.74
N LYS A 237 -27.49 -1.12 -16.18
CA LYS A 237 -27.77 -1.66 -17.51
C LYS A 237 -27.46 -0.60 -18.53
N TYR A 238 -27.05 -1.03 -19.71
CA TYR A 238 -26.81 -0.10 -20.81
C TYR A 238 -28.11 0.63 -21.17
N ASP A 239 -28.09 1.95 -21.06
CA ASP A 239 -29.18 2.82 -21.47
C ASP A 239 -28.89 3.40 -22.86
N LYS A 240 -29.69 2.98 -23.84
CA LYS A 240 -29.60 3.47 -25.22
C LYS A 240 -29.87 4.97 -25.36
N GLY A 241 -30.69 5.55 -24.48
CA GLY A 241 -31.07 6.97 -24.54
C GLY A 241 -29.91 7.89 -24.16
N THR A 242 -29.10 7.48 -23.19
CA THR A 242 -27.93 8.23 -22.72
C THR A 242 -26.61 7.69 -23.26
N SER A 243 -26.61 6.50 -23.87
CA SER A 243 -25.42 5.74 -24.30
C SER A 243 -24.44 5.48 -23.15
N ASN A 244 -24.95 5.38 -21.91
CA ASN A 244 -24.18 5.16 -20.70
C ASN A 244 -24.55 3.83 -20.02
N GLY A 245 -23.73 3.42 -19.06
CA GLY A 245 -23.88 2.18 -18.31
C GLY A 245 -23.46 0.95 -19.12
N GLY A 246 -23.93 -0.22 -18.69
CA GLY A 246 -23.62 -1.50 -19.33
C GLY A 246 -22.70 -2.39 -18.50
N GLU A 247 -22.32 -1.94 -17.32
CA GLU A 247 -21.49 -2.68 -16.37
C GLU A 247 -22.15 -4.01 -15.98
N LEU A 248 -23.47 -4.05 -15.85
CA LEU A 248 -24.16 -5.32 -15.59
C LEU A 248 -24.14 -6.27 -16.78
N GLY A 249 -23.97 -5.75 -18.01
CA GLY A 249 -24.02 -6.54 -19.24
C GLY A 249 -22.70 -7.25 -19.58
N VAL A 250 -21.59 -6.84 -18.96
CA VAL A 250 -20.27 -7.46 -19.17
C VAL A 250 -19.98 -8.59 -18.18
N LEU A 251 -20.84 -8.79 -17.18
CA LEU A 251 -20.73 -9.85 -16.20
C LEU A 251 -21.50 -11.09 -16.66
N ASP A 252 -20.92 -12.27 -16.42
CA ASP A 252 -21.53 -13.56 -16.71
C ASP A 252 -22.36 -14.03 -15.51
N ALA A 253 -23.52 -14.65 -15.76
CA ALA A 253 -24.37 -15.20 -14.70
C ALA A 253 -23.73 -16.43 -14.03
N GLY A 254 -23.86 -16.52 -12.70
CA GLY A 254 -23.39 -17.67 -11.93
C GLY A 254 -21.88 -17.70 -11.67
N ARG A 255 -21.16 -16.60 -11.95
CA ARG A 255 -19.72 -16.47 -11.69
C ARG A 255 -19.44 -15.74 -10.37
N SER A 256 -18.26 -16.00 -9.82
CA SER A 256 -17.66 -15.20 -8.75
C SER A 256 -16.62 -14.25 -9.31
N TYR A 257 -16.57 -13.04 -8.75
CA TYR A 257 -15.59 -12.01 -9.12
C TYR A 257 -14.84 -11.56 -7.88
N LYS A 258 -13.55 -11.30 -8.03
CA LYS A 258 -12.69 -10.69 -7.03
C LYS A 258 -12.45 -9.23 -7.39
N VAL A 259 -12.57 -8.35 -6.40
CA VAL A 259 -12.48 -6.90 -6.58
C VAL A 259 -11.39 -6.33 -5.67
N ASP A 260 -10.52 -5.54 -6.27
CA ASP A 260 -9.48 -4.75 -5.63
C ASP A 260 -9.68 -3.26 -5.96
N VAL A 261 -9.13 -2.37 -5.13
CA VAL A 261 -9.09 -0.93 -5.44
C VAL A 261 -8.15 -0.69 -6.61
N SER A 262 -8.61 0.04 -7.63
CA SER A 262 -7.78 0.30 -8.81
C SER A 262 -6.58 1.21 -8.48
N LYS A 263 -5.49 1.06 -9.24
CA LYS A 263 -4.33 1.96 -9.13
C LYS A 263 -4.68 3.41 -9.51
N THR A 264 -5.61 3.59 -10.44
CA THR A 264 -6.07 4.92 -10.90
C THR A 264 -6.77 5.67 -9.76
N LEU A 265 -7.63 5.00 -9.00
CA LEU A 265 -8.28 5.57 -7.82
C LEU A 265 -7.27 5.92 -6.72
N LEU A 266 -6.28 5.05 -6.47
CA LEU A 266 -5.21 5.38 -5.51
C LEU A 266 -4.41 6.61 -5.94
N GLY A 267 -4.20 6.80 -7.25
CA GLY A 267 -3.55 7.99 -7.82
C GLY A 267 -4.36 9.29 -7.69
N ALA A 268 -5.67 9.21 -7.43
CA ALA A 268 -6.56 10.37 -7.32
C ALA A 268 -6.16 11.33 -6.18
N PHE A 269 -5.46 10.83 -5.17
CA PHE A 269 -5.06 11.60 -3.99
C PHE A 269 -3.68 12.26 -4.13
N SER A 270 -3.08 12.24 -5.31
CA SER A 270 -1.72 12.76 -5.56
C SER A 270 -1.58 14.29 -5.46
N LYS A 271 -2.69 15.03 -5.58
CA LYS A 271 -2.70 16.50 -5.55
C LYS A 271 -3.44 17.02 -4.34
N TRP A 272 -2.73 17.23 -3.23
CA TRP A 272 -3.31 17.58 -1.93
C TRP A 272 -2.60 18.75 -1.25
N ARG A 273 -3.30 19.42 -0.32
CA ARG A 273 -2.77 20.47 0.55
C ARG A 273 -3.44 20.41 1.92
N ARG A 274 -2.70 20.79 2.97
CA ARG A 274 -3.27 21.04 4.30
C ARG A 274 -4.03 22.36 4.29
N GLY A 275 -5.19 22.40 4.92
CA GLY A 275 -6.07 23.57 4.99
C GLY A 275 -7.38 23.41 4.23
N SER A 276 -8.27 24.36 4.45
CA SER A 276 -9.61 24.38 3.86
C SER A 276 -9.61 24.83 2.40
N LYS A 277 -10.68 24.53 1.67
CA LYS A 277 -10.91 25.07 0.32
C LYS A 277 -11.02 26.58 0.34
N GLU A 278 -11.67 27.15 1.35
CA GLU A 278 -11.82 28.60 1.49
C GLU A 278 -10.47 29.30 1.48
N GLU A 279 -9.51 28.81 2.26
CA GLU A 279 -8.16 29.38 2.34
C GLU A 279 -7.35 29.09 1.07
N LEU A 280 -7.35 27.83 0.61
CA LEU A 280 -6.48 27.37 -0.48
C LEU A 280 -6.93 27.88 -1.85
N LEU A 281 -8.21 28.16 -2.02
CA LEU A 281 -8.82 28.65 -3.25
C LEU A 281 -9.19 30.13 -3.18
N ALA A 282 -8.78 30.87 -2.14
CA ALA A 282 -8.98 32.32 -2.06
C ALA A 282 -8.11 33.11 -3.08
N GLY A 283 -8.54 34.31 -3.46
CA GLY A 283 -7.75 35.21 -4.30
C GLY A 283 -7.89 34.95 -5.81
N ARG A 284 -6.94 35.46 -6.59
CA ARG A 284 -6.99 35.41 -8.06
C ARG A 284 -6.51 34.07 -8.58
N GLU A 285 -6.94 33.69 -9.79
CA GLU A 285 -6.59 32.41 -10.43
C GLU A 285 -5.08 32.13 -10.43
N LYS A 286 -4.27 33.14 -10.77
CA LYS A 286 -2.80 33.02 -10.74
C LYS A 286 -2.25 32.65 -9.34
N ASP A 287 -2.81 33.22 -8.28
CA ASP A 287 -2.39 32.93 -6.91
C ASP A 287 -2.79 31.48 -6.53
N LYS A 288 -3.94 30.99 -7.01
CA LYS A 288 -4.36 29.60 -6.84
C LYS A 288 -3.43 28.65 -7.61
N GLU A 289 -3.11 28.96 -8.87
CA GLU A 289 -2.19 28.17 -9.69
C GLU A 289 -0.82 28.02 -9.02
N GLU A 290 -0.23 29.11 -8.52
CA GLU A 290 1.07 29.08 -7.86
C GLU A 290 1.05 28.17 -6.62
N ARG A 291 0.01 28.25 -5.78
CA ARG A 291 -0.15 27.37 -4.61
C ARG A 291 -0.27 25.89 -4.99
N TRP A 292 -0.99 25.59 -6.07
CA TRP A 292 -1.31 24.22 -6.49
C TRP A 292 -0.35 23.63 -7.53
N ASN A 293 0.60 24.39 -8.06
CA ASN A 293 1.63 23.90 -9.00
C ASN A 293 2.78 23.17 -8.30
N HIS A 294 3.00 23.40 -7.00
CA HIS A 294 4.02 22.70 -6.25
C HIS A 294 3.69 21.21 -6.11
N ASN A 295 4.71 20.35 -6.05
CA ASN A 295 4.50 18.94 -5.76
C ASN A 295 3.87 18.80 -4.36
N SER A 296 2.83 17.98 -4.24
CA SER A 296 2.17 17.72 -2.95
C SER A 296 2.98 16.76 -2.09
N GLY A 297 3.94 16.04 -2.66
CA GLY A 297 4.64 14.97 -1.96
C GLY A 297 3.84 13.68 -1.97
N GLN A 298 4.24 12.75 -1.11
CA GLN A 298 3.59 11.45 -0.99
C GLN A 298 2.31 11.55 -0.15
N ILE A 299 1.48 10.52 -0.24
CA ILE A 299 0.32 10.30 0.62
C ILE A 299 0.35 8.85 1.06
N ILE A 300 -0.03 8.56 2.29
CA ILE A 300 -0.07 7.20 2.82
C ILE A 300 -1.51 6.71 2.70
N LEU A 301 -1.73 5.66 1.90
CA LEU A 301 -3.03 5.04 1.69
C LEU A 301 -3.04 3.64 2.31
N GLU A 302 -3.85 3.46 3.34
CA GLU A 302 -4.23 2.15 3.85
C GLU A 302 -5.43 1.64 3.05
N VAL A 303 -5.22 0.62 2.24
CA VAL A 303 -6.24 0.09 1.33
C VAL A 303 -6.88 -1.14 1.95
N SER A 304 -8.21 -1.25 1.89
CA SER A 304 -8.93 -2.45 2.34
C SER A 304 -8.52 -3.68 1.55
N ASP A 305 -8.63 -4.85 2.18
CA ASP A 305 -8.43 -6.12 1.51
C ASP A 305 -9.42 -6.30 0.33
N PRO A 306 -9.03 -7.07 -0.71
CA PRO A 306 -9.95 -7.48 -1.76
C PRO A 306 -11.21 -8.14 -1.21
N PHE A 307 -12.32 -7.96 -1.92
CA PHE A 307 -13.56 -8.68 -1.64
C PHE A 307 -14.01 -9.52 -2.84
N THR A 308 -15.01 -10.36 -2.61
CA THR A 308 -15.64 -11.15 -3.69
C THR A 308 -17.14 -10.93 -3.71
N PHE A 309 -17.74 -11.06 -4.89
CA PHE A 309 -19.18 -11.09 -5.06
C PHE A 309 -19.57 -12.12 -6.12
N LYS A 310 -20.82 -12.57 -6.10
CA LYS A 310 -21.35 -13.53 -7.09
C LYS A 310 -22.46 -12.91 -7.93
N THR A 311 -22.61 -13.37 -9.16
CA THR A 311 -23.67 -12.92 -10.07
C THR A 311 -24.79 -13.95 -10.19
N ILE A 312 -26.04 -13.48 -10.28
CA ILE A 312 -27.23 -14.29 -10.61
C ILE A 312 -28.18 -13.57 -11.56
#